data_AF-A0A7C2Z9B1-F1
#
_entry.id   AF-A0A7C2Z9B1-F1
#
_cell.length_a   1.000
_cell.length_b   1.000
_cell.length_c   1.000
_cell.angle_alpha   90.00
_cell.angle_beta   90.00
_cell.angle_gamma   90.00
#
_symmetry.space_group_name_H-M   'P 1'
#
loop_
_entity.id
_entity.type
_entity.pdbx_description
1 polymer ?
#
loop_
_entity_poly.entity_id
_entity_poly.type
_entity_poly.pdbx_seq_one_letter_code
_entity_poly.pdbx_strand_id
1 'polypeptide(L)'
;MYHLTPCGSEAFPGPKPADPWDPLQNPDWYMSIDPYTKNRQIFACPTAAYWTWKSMCFPTQRSRYPSGWTVAYGWNEAAFVYPDLFALPAIQRPSSFGIAGDNENTFHCPWSQTRDGILRRMAFARIGAWYGGTADFRCGCPATILRPNEMDKHTRHLGGSNIMFADGHARWERWQRIKTRRAPGGVWDFICPDVIGRTIPSYGWQSWPRQVGKLDFPCSP
;
A
#
# COMPACT_ATOMS: atom_id res chain seq x y z
N MET A 1 -6.60 -16.09 10.32
CA MET A 1 -6.86 -16.09 8.86
C MET A 1 -5.59 -15.57 8.21
N TYR A 2 -4.94 -16.36 7.33
CA TYR A 2 -3.73 -15.91 6.65
C TYR A 2 -4.14 -15.15 5.39
N HIS A 3 -4.05 -13.82 5.41
CA HIS A 3 -4.26 -13.04 4.19
C HIS A 3 -2.99 -13.12 3.35
N LEU A 4 -3.07 -13.83 2.22
CA LEU A 4 -1.93 -13.97 1.32
C LEU A 4 -1.99 -12.92 0.25
N THR A 5 -0.90 -12.18 0.18
CA THR A 5 -0.80 -11.07 -0.72
C THR A 5 -0.38 -11.55 -2.10
N PRO A 6 -0.78 -10.80 -3.13
CA PRO A 6 -0.54 -11.11 -4.53
C PRO A 6 0.87 -11.59 -4.88
N CYS A 7 1.84 -10.84 -4.36
CA CYS A 7 3.25 -10.91 -4.69
C CYS A 7 4.01 -11.94 -3.83
N GLY A 8 3.35 -12.54 -2.83
CA GLY A 8 3.91 -13.61 -1.98
C GLY A 8 3.35 -15.00 -2.27
N SER A 9 2.27 -15.10 -3.06
CA SER A 9 1.58 -16.38 -3.32
C SER A 9 2.40 -17.39 -4.14
N GLU A 10 3.42 -16.93 -4.87
CA GLU A 10 4.30 -17.79 -5.67
C GLU A 10 5.40 -18.47 -4.83
N ALA A 11 5.69 -17.95 -3.63
CA ALA A 11 6.80 -18.39 -2.80
C ALA A 11 6.37 -19.27 -1.60
N PHE A 12 5.08 -19.58 -1.46
CA PHE A 12 4.58 -20.32 -0.30
C PHE A 12 4.88 -21.83 -0.43
N PRO A 13 5.71 -22.43 0.43
CA PRO A 13 5.95 -23.87 0.43
C PRO A 13 4.75 -24.56 1.10
N GLY A 14 3.76 -24.95 0.31
CA GLY A 14 2.57 -25.66 0.80
C GLY A 14 1.52 -25.86 -0.29
N PRO A 15 0.40 -26.56 0.01
CA PRO A 15 -0.76 -26.56 -0.87
C PRO A 15 -1.11 -25.10 -1.16
N LYS A 16 -1.28 -24.74 -2.44
CA LYS A 16 -1.70 -23.38 -2.79
C LYS A 16 -2.93 -23.07 -1.93
N PRO A 17 -2.86 -22.04 -1.07
CA PRO A 17 -3.99 -21.67 -0.27
C PRO A 17 -5.14 -21.33 -1.21
N ALA A 18 -6.34 -21.49 -0.68
CA ALA A 18 -7.55 -21.09 -1.35
C ALA A 18 -7.34 -19.66 -1.90
N ASP A 19 -7.70 -19.47 -3.18
CA ASP A 19 -7.21 -18.39 -4.04
C ASP A 19 -6.99 -17.08 -3.24
N PRO A 20 -5.76 -16.57 -3.09
CA PRO A 20 -5.49 -15.36 -2.31
C PRO A 20 -6.27 -14.15 -2.83
N TRP A 21 -6.78 -14.27 -4.06
CA TRP A 21 -7.60 -13.30 -4.76
C TRP A 21 -9.10 -13.51 -4.59
N ASP A 22 -9.54 -14.55 -3.86
CA ASP A 22 -10.95 -14.78 -3.58
C ASP A 22 -11.45 -13.83 -2.51
N PRO A 23 -12.26 -12.80 -2.85
CA PRO A 23 -12.77 -11.86 -1.85
C PRO A 23 -13.70 -12.52 -0.82
N LEU A 24 -14.25 -13.71 -1.11
CA LEU A 24 -15.08 -14.46 -0.16
C LEU A 24 -14.25 -15.17 0.91
N GLN A 25 -13.00 -15.47 0.61
CA GLN A 25 -12.09 -16.16 1.54
C GLN A 25 -11.09 -15.18 2.16
N ASN A 26 -10.80 -14.09 1.45
CA ASN A 26 -9.79 -13.09 1.76
C ASN A 26 -10.33 -11.68 1.42
N PRO A 27 -11.36 -11.19 2.16
CA PRO A 27 -11.94 -9.89 1.90
C PRO A 27 -10.88 -8.80 2.03
N ASP A 28 -10.90 -7.82 1.12
CA ASP A 28 -10.04 -6.65 1.24
C ASP A 28 -10.45 -5.80 2.45
N TRP A 29 -9.62 -4.83 2.83
CA TRP A 29 -9.86 -3.99 4.01
C TRP A 29 -11.23 -3.29 3.95
N TYR A 30 -11.61 -2.76 2.78
CA TYR A 30 -12.86 -2.03 2.60
C TYR A 30 -14.08 -2.97 2.60
N MET A 31 -13.90 -4.22 2.17
CA MET A 31 -14.94 -5.24 2.23
C MET A 31 -15.15 -5.71 3.68
N SER A 32 -14.06 -5.82 4.44
CA SER A 32 -14.08 -6.22 5.85
C SER A 32 -14.86 -5.22 6.73
N ILE A 33 -14.87 -3.93 6.37
CA ILE A 33 -15.59 -2.89 7.09
C ILE A 33 -16.96 -2.55 6.48
N ASP A 34 -17.32 -3.13 5.34
CA ASP A 34 -18.59 -2.86 4.66
C ASP A 34 -19.83 -3.12 5.54
N PRO A 35 -19.90 -4.18 6.36
CA PRO A 35 -21.05 -4.41 7.26
C PRO A 35 -21.28 -3.26 8.25
N TYR A 36 -20.25 -2.44 8.50
CA TYR A 36 -20.29 -1.28 9.39
C TYR A 36 -20.37 0.06 8.63
N THR A 37 -20.32 0.02 7.30
CA THR A 37 -20.29 1.21 6.44
C THR A 37 -21.68 1.53 5.90
N LYS A 38 -22.29 2.60 6.41
CA LYS A 38 -23.63 3.04 5.97
C LYS A 38 -23.63 3.77 4.63
N ASN A 39 -22.49 4.31 4.19
CA ASN A 39 -22.36 5.03 2.93
C ASN A 39 -21.07 4.63 2.21
N ARG A 40 -21.19 3.89 1.10
CA ARG A 40 -20.02 3.46 0.32
C ARG A 40 -19.33 4.59 -0.44
N GLN A 41 -19.97 5.74 -0.62
CA GLN A 41 -19.32 6.90 -1.27
C GLN A 41 -18.11 7.41 -0.48
N ILE A 42 -17.98 7.06 0.80
CA ILE A 42 -16.77 7.38 1.58
C ILE A 42 -15.50 6.77 0.99
N PHE A 43 -15.62 5.70 0.20
CA PHE A 43 -14.48 5.06 -0.47
C PHE A 43 -14.12 5.75 -1.79
N ALA A 44 -15.01 6.58 -2.33
CA ALA A 44 -14.77 7.35 -3.53
C ALA A 44 -14.01 8.64 -3.19
N CYS A 45 -12.98 8.95 -3.97
CA CYS A 45 -12.35 10.25 -3.95
C CYS A 45 -12.93 11.07 -5.11
N PRO A 46 -13.48 12.27 -4.88
CA PRO A 46 -14.06 13.09 -5.96
C PRO A 46 -13.06 13.47 -7.07
N THR A 47 -11.76 13.48 -6.76
CA THR A 47 -10.69 13.82 -7.71
C THR A 47 -10.04 12.58 -8.33
N ALA A 48 -10.50 11.36 -7.99
CA ALA A 48 -9.98 10.15 -8.58
C ALA A 48 -10.46 10.01 -10.03
N ALA A 49 -9.51 10.01 -10.97
CA ALA A 49 -9.77 9.70 -12.37
C ALA A 49 -9.99 8.19 -12.61
N TYR A 50 -9.48 7.35 -11.71
CA TYR A 50 -9.53 5.89 -11.76
C TYR A 50 -9.72 5.33 -10.36
N TRP A 51 -10.34 4.16 -10.26
CA TRP A 51 -10.45 3.42 -9.00
C TRP A 51 -9.24 2.52 -8.80
N THR A 52 -9.07 2.05 -7.57
CA THR A 52 -7.99 1.13 -7.23
C THR A 52 -8.11 -0.16 -8.05
N TRP A 53 -6.97 -0.72 -8.44
CA TRP A 53 -6.93 -1.94 -9.24
C TRP A 53 -7.87 -3.05 -8.74
N LYS A 54 -7.72 -3.42 -7.47
CA LYS A 54 -8.45 -4.55 -6.90
C LYS A 54 -9.94 -4.27 -6.84
N SER A 55 -10.36 -3.01 -6.63
CA SER A 55 -11.78 -2.65 -6.66
C SER A 55 -12.38 -2.66 -8.07
N MET A 56 -11.58 -2.42 -9.13
CA MET A 56 -12.02 -2.51 -10.52
C MET A 56 -12.06 -3.95 -11.07
N CYS A 57 -11.10 -4.79 -10.66
CA CYS A 57 -10.94 -6.13 -11.22
C CYS A 57 -11.68 -7.23 -10.42
N PHE A 58 -11.81 -7.10 -9.09
CA PHE A 58 -12.22 -8.20 -8.21
C PHE A 58 -13.60 -8.04 -7.55
N PRO A 59 -14.59 -7.47 -8.25
CA PRO A 59 -15.93 -8.07 -8.23
C PRO A 59 -16.38 -8.59 -9.61
N THR A 60 -15.79 -8.08 -10.70
CA THR A 60 -16.20 -8.39 -12.08
C THR A 60 -15.53 -9.65 -12.64
N GLN A 61 -14.30 -9.95 -12.20
CA GLN A 61 -13.67 -11.22 -12.53
C GLN A 61 -14.42 -12.38 -11.83
N ARG A 62 -14.89 -13.33 -12.64
CA ARG A 62 -15.57 -14.57 -12.22
C ARG A 62 -17.00 -14.41 -11.68
N SER A 63 -17.71 -13.33 -12.02
CA SER A 63 -19.12 -13.12 -11.61
C SER A 63 -19.31 -13.07 -10.08
N ARG A 64 -18.30 -12.63 -9.34
CA ARG A 64 -18.27 -12.68 -7.87
C ARG A 64 -18.65 -11.35 -7.26
N TYR A 65 -19.92 -11.22 -6.85
CA TYR A 65 -20.45 -10.10 -6.05
C TYR A 65 -20.36 -8.73 -6.77
N PRO A 66 -21.21 -7.72 -6.44
CA PRO A 66 -21.60 -6.73 -7.44
C PRO A 66 -20.42 -5.87 -7.90
N SER A 67 -20.30 -5.77 -9.23
CA SER A 67 -19.51 -4.78 -9.94
C SER A 67 -19.77 -3.37 -9.39
N GLY A 68 -18.75 -2.51 -9.35
CA GLY A 68 -18.94 -1.07 -9.10
C GLY A 68 -18.42 -0.54 -7.75
N TRP A 69 -17.51 -1.25 -7.09
CA TRP A 69 -16.81 -0.68 -5.94
C TRP A 69 -15.82 0.41 -6.36
N THR A 70 -16.17 1.65 -6.06
CA THR A 70 -15.30 2.81 -6.25
C THR A 70 -14.47 3.01 -5.00
N VAL A 71 -13.29 2.40 -4.96
CA VAL A 71 -12.33 2.59 -3.86
C VAL A 71 -11.16 3.39 -4.43
N ALA A 72 -10.83 4.49 -3.78
CA ALA A 72 -9.69 5.34 -4.12
C ALA A 72 -8.58 5.28 -3.06
N TYR A 73 -8.79 4.56 -1.97
CA TYR A 73 -7.87 4.50 -0.84
C TYR A 73 -7.23 3.12 -0.73
N GLY A 74 -6.06 3.08 -0.12
CA GLY A 74 -5.38 1.83 0.14
C GLY A 74 -4.86 1.74 1.56
N TRP A 75 -4.83 0.52 2.07
CA TRP A 75 -4.45 0.21 3.43
C TRP A 75 -3.02 -0.33 3.51
N ASN A 76 -2.43 -0.27 4.69
CA ASN A 76 -1.10 -0.81 4.94
C ASN A 76 -1.20 -2.34 4.99
N GLU A 77 -0.67 -3.00 3.97
CA GLU A 77 -0.73 -4.46 3.85
C GLU A 77 -0.06 -5.15 5.04
N ALA A 78 1.00 -4.56 5.61
CA ALA A 78 1.65 -5.06 6.83
C ALA A 78 0.65 -5.20 7.97
N ALA A 79 -0.02 -4.09 8.24
CA ALA A 79 -0.96 -3.97 9.35
C ALA A 79 -2.16 -4.89 9.14
N PHE A 80 -2.58 -5.06 7.88
CA PHE A 80 -3.70 -5.93 7.54
C PHE A 80 -3.34 -7.42 7.62
N VAL A 81 -2.16 -7.82 7.14
CA VAL A 81 -1.72 -9.23 7.10
C VAL A 81 -1.20 -9.72 8.45
N TYR A 82 -0.57 -8.84 9.23
CA TYR A 82 0.05 -9.17 10.52
C TYR A 82 -0.58 -8.34 11.64
N PRO A 83 -1.89 -8.48 11.91
CA PRO A 83 -2.59 -7.64 12.88
C PRO A 83 -2.02 -7.78 14.29
N ASP A 84 -1.52 -8.97 14.66
CA ASP A 84 -0.86 -9.17 15.94
C ASP A 84 0.41 -8.33 16.05
N LEU A 85 1.25 -8.35 15.00
CA LEU A 85 2.53 -7.64 14.97
C LEU A 85 2.34 -6.12 15.04
N PHE A 86 1.32 -5.60 14.37
CA PHE A 86 0.99 -4.18 14.30
C PHE A 86 -0.21 -3.79 15.18
N ALA A 87 -0.41 -4.50 16.29
CA ALA A 87 -1.38 -4.09 17.30
C ALA A 87 -1.04 -2.68 17.79
N LEU A 88 -2.04 -1.80 17.91
CA LEU A 88 -1.82 -0.39 18.26
C LEU A 88 -0.90 -0.17 19.50
N PRO A 89 -1.04 -0.94 20.61
CA PRO A 89 -0.16 -0.79 21.77
C PRO A 89 1.31 -1.16 21.51
N ALA A 90 1.59 -1.93 20.45
CA ALA A 90 2.94 -2.31 20.09
C ALA A 90 3.64 -1.23 19.24
N ILE A 91 2.92 -0.28 18.64
CA ILE A 91 3.49 0.74 17.75
C ILE A 91 4.05 1.90 18.57
N GLN A 92 5.36 2.13 18.51
CA GLN A 92 6.00 3.19 19.32
C GLN A 92 5.64 4.60 18.86
N ARG A 93 5.39 4.78 17.55
CA ARG A 93 5.15 6.10 16.94
C ARG A 93 3.88 6.10 16.09
N PRO A 94 2.69 5.92 16.68
CA PRO A 94 1.46 5.72 15.93
C PRO A 94 1.12 6.92 15.04
N SER A 95 1.48 8.14 15.46
CA SER A 95 1.33 9.39 14.69
C SER A 95 2.23 9.51 13.45
N SER A 96 3.14 8.56 13.25
CA SER A 96 4.02 8.51 12.09
C SER A 96 3.84 7.25 11.25
N PHE A 97 3.11 6.25 11.76
CA PHE A 97 2.85 5.02 11.05
C PHE A 97 1.65 5.21 10.13
N GLY A 98 1.90 5.33 8.82
CA GLY A 98 0.87 5.50 7.81
C GLY A 98 0.12 4.19 7.58
N ILE A 99 -1.16 4.15 7.96
CA ILE A 99 -2.01 2.96 7.87
C ILE A 99 -2.90 2.97 6.64
N ALA A 100 -3.30 4.14 6.14
CA ALA A 100 -4.15 4.28 4.98
C ALA A 100 -3.91 5.61 4.28
N GLY A 101 -4.51 5.80 3.11
CA GLY A 101 -4.46 7.07 2.40
C GLY A 101 -4.88 6.94 0.96
N ASP A 102 -4.75 8.04 0.21
CA ASP A 102 -4.91 7.99 -1.25
C ASP A 102 -4.02 6.91 -1.84
N ASN A 103 -4.53 6.18 -2.81
CA ASN A 103 -3.77 5.08 -3.36
C ASN A 103 -4.24 4.70 -4.77
N GLU A 104 -3.31 4.30 -5.64
CA GLU A 104 -3.64 3.68 -6.93
C GLU A 104 -4.16 2.24 -6.77
N ASN A 105 -3.92 1.62 -5.61
CA ASN A 105 -4.26 0.24 -5.30
C ASN A 105 -4.90 0.16 -3.90
N THR A 106 -5.55 -0.95 -3.55
CA THR A 106 -6.17 -1.09 -2.23
C THR A 106 -5.14 -1.34 -1.12
N PHE A 107 -3.86 -1.42 -1.46
CA PHE A 107 -2.73 -1.64 -0.56
C PHE A 107 -1.46 -0.92 -1.03
N HIS A 108 -0.60 -0.48 -0.10
CA HIS A 108 0.69 0.17 -0.42
C HIS A 108 1.94 -0.61 0.01
N CYS A 109 2.22 -0.74 1.30
CA CYS A 109 3.48 -1.34 1.76
C CYS A 109 3.47 -2.87 1.72
N PRO A 110 4.63 -3.54 1.70
CA PRO A 110 6.00 -3.02 1.58
C PRO A 110 6.45 -2.69 0.13
N TRP A 111 5.72 -3.15 -0.87
CA TRP A 111 6.21 -3.26 -2.25
C TRP A 111 6.10 -1.98 -3.09
N SER A 112 5.54 -0.92 -2.53
CA SER A 112 5.18 0.33 -3.22
C SER A 112 6.30 1.37 -3.29
N GLN A 113 7.49 1.12 -2.78
CA GLN A 113 8.49 2.18 -2.70
C GLN A 113 9.34 2.35 -3.97
N THR A 114 9.76 3.60 -4.21
CA THR A 114 10.83 3.92 -5.15
C THR A 114 12.20 3.69 -4.50
N ARG A 115 13.27 3.72 -5.30
CA ARG A 115 14.65 3.67 -4.79
C ARG A 115 14.94 4.78 -3.78
N ASP A 116 14.35 5.95 -4.00
CA ASP A 116 14.43 7.08 -3.10
C ASP A 116 13.42 6.99 -1.95
N GLY A 117 12.84 5.82 -1.65
CA GLY A 117 11.95 5.58 -0.53
C GLY A 117 10.56 6.24 -0.61
N ILE A 118 10.22 6.90 -1.72
CA ILE A 118 8.88 7.47 -1.94
C ILE A 118 7.89 6.32 -2.07
N LEU A 119 6.81 6.36 -1.29
CA LEU A 119 5.72 5.40 -1.34
C LEU A 119 4.85 5.66 -2.57
N ARG A 120 5.30 5.16 -3.71
CA ARG A 120 4.81 5.47 -5.06
C ARG A 120 3.29 5.33 -5.19
N ARG A 121 2.71 4.24 -4.68
CA ARG A 121 1.28 3.97 -4.85
C ARG A 121 0.39 5.00 -4.15
N MET A 122 0.89 5.55 -3.05
CA MET A 122 0.22 6.62 -2.32
C MET A 122 0.53 7.96 -2.99
N ALA A 123 1.81 8.27 -3.15
CA ALA A 123 2.29 9.50 -3.76
C ALA A 123 1.69 9.81 -5.14
N PHE A 124 1.46 8.78 -5.95
CA PHE A 124 1.02 8.91 -7.34
C PHE A 124 -0.30 8.16 -7.59
N ALA A 125 -1.27 8.37 -6.71
CA ALA A 125 -2.54 7.66 -6.72
C ALA A 125 -3.41 7.85 -7.99
N ARG A 126 -3.01 8.70 -8.95
CA ARG A 126 -3.70 8.88 -10.24
C ARG A 126 -3.14 8.01 -11.36
N ILE A 127 -1.96 7.41 -11.21
CA ILE A 127 -1.31 6.64 -12.28
C ILE A 127 -2.10 5.38 -12.69
N GLY A 128 -2.95 4.87 -11.80
CA GLY A 128 -3.80 3.71 -12.05
C GLY A 128 -3.13 2.36 -11.77
N ALA A 129 -3.93 1.31 -11.93
CA ALA A 129 -3.69 -0.07 -11.50
C ALA A 129 -2.52 -0.82 -12.17
N TRP A 130 -2.25 -0.51 -13.44
CA TRP A 130 -1.30 -1.24 -14.28
C TRP A 130 -0.28 -0.29 -14.85
N TYR A 131 0.94 -0.42 -14.36
CA TYR A 131 2.13 0.37 -14.71
C TYR A 131 2.50 0.41 -16.19
N GLY A 132 1.86 -0.40 -17.03
CA GLY A 132 2.23 -0.59 -18.41
C GLY A 132 1.79 0.59 -19.27
N GLY A 133 2.51 1.71 -19.25
CA GLY A 133 2.34 2.72 -20.28
C GLY A 133 2.92 4.11 -20.00
N THR A 134 3.22 4.46 -18.76
CA THR A 134 3.79 5.79 -18.50
C THR A 134 5.30 5.76 -18.69
N ALA A 135 5.84 6.58 -19.60
CA ALA A 135 7.28 6.80 -19.72
C ALA A 135 7.89 7.54 -18.48
N ASP A 136 7.10 7.78 -17.44
CA ASP A 136 7.51 8.44 -16.19
C ASP A 136 8.11 7.48 -15.16
N PHE A 137 7.88 6.17 -15.30
CA PHE A 137 8.37 5.16 -14.37
C PHE A 137 8.98 3.96 -15.06
N ARG A 138 9.99 3.38 -14.40
CA ARG A 138 10.43 2.02 -14.66
C ARG A 138 9.89 1.12 -13.56
N CYS A 139 9.14 0.09 -13.96
CA CYS A 139 8.66 -0.95 -13.06
C CYS A 139 9.82 -1.60 -12.30
N GLY A 140 9.57 -1.97 -11.05
CA GLY A 140 10.53 -2.63 -10.18
C GLY A 140 10.05 -2.63 -8.73
N CYS A 141 10.66 -3.48 -7.92
CA CYS A 141 10.48 -3.53 -6.47
C CYS A 141 11.87 -3.35 -5.83
N PRO A 142 12.41 -2.12 -5.72
CA PRO A 142 11.71 -0.83 -5.82
C PRO A 142 11.58 -0.25 -7.24
N ALA A 143 10.58 0.60 -7.43
CA ALA A 143 10.35 1.31 -8.70
C ALA A 143 11.35 2.47 -8.88
N THR A 144 11.54 2.93 -10.12
CA THR A 144 12.36 4.12 -10.42
C THR A 144 11.51 5.21 -11.07
N ILE A 145 11.58 6.44 -10.56
CA ILE A 145 11.01 7.63 -11.23
C ILE A 145 11.99 8.04 -12.33
N LEU A 146 11.54 8.09 -13.58
CA LEU A 146 12.36 8.46 -14.74
C LEU A 146 12.28 9.95 -15.05
N ARG A 147 11.15 10.60 -14.76
CA ARG A 147 10.91 12.02 -15.06
C ARG A 147 10.33 12.75 -13.83
N PRO A 148 11.15 13.12 -12.83
CA PRO A 148 10.68 13.72 -11.58
C PRO A 148 9.85 15.00 -11.75
N ASN A 149 10.15 15.82 -12.77
CA ASN A 149 9.44 17.06 -13.04
C ASN A 149 8.02 16.85 -13.59
N GLU A 150 7.73 15.65 -14.08
CA GLU A 150 6.43 15.27 -14.64
C GLU A 150 5.48 14.69 -13.60
N MET A 151 5.92 14.59 -12.34
CA MET A 151 5.26 13.72 -11.37
C MET A 151 3.97 14.28 -10.78
N ASP A 152 3.82 15.61 -10.74
CA ASP A 152 2.62 16.25 -10.20
C ASP A 152 1.35 15.80 -10.93
N LYS A 153 1.41 15.49 -12.24
CA LYS A 153 0.25 15.01 -13.01
C LYS A 153 -0.27 13.65 -12.56
N HIS A 154 0.57 12.85 -11.89
CA HIS A 154 0.24 11.52 -11.37
C HIS A 154 -0.21 11.54 -9.92
N THR A 155 -0.06 12.67 -9.24
CA THR A 155 -0.56 12.84 -7.89
C THR A 155 -2.07 13.08 -7.90
N ARG A 156 -2.69 12.92 -6.73
CA ARG A 156 -4.02 13.49 -6.49
C ARG A 156 -3.88 14.84 -5.80
N HIS A 157 -5.01 15.54 -5.74
CA HIS A 157 -5.11 16.80 -5.00
C HIS A 157 -4.07 17.82 -5.51
N LEU A 158 -3.65 18.74 -4.64
CA LEU A 158 -2.70 19.82 -4.97
C LEU A 158 -1.24 19.33 -5.01
N GLY A 159 -0.95 18.22 -5.70
CA GLY A 159 0.41 17.68 -5.82
C GLY A 159 0.79 16.69 -4.71
N GLY A 160 -0.15 15.94 -4.15
CA GLY A 160 0.09 15.17 -2.93
C GLY A 160 -0.95 14.10 -2.60
N SER A 161 -1.04 13.74 -1.33
CA SER A 161 -2.01 12.75 -0.83
C SER A 161 -2.36 12.97 0.62
N ASN A 162 -3.58 12.59 0.98
CA ASN A 162 -4.01 12.41 2.35
C ASN A 162 -3.51 11.07 2.87
N ILE A 163 -2.91 11.09 4.05
CA ILE A 163 -2.36 9.95 4.77
C ILE A 163 -3.10 9.87 6.09
N MET A 164 -3.59 8.68 6.45
CA MET A 164 -4.13 8.35 7.76
C MET A 164 -3.08 7.59 8.57
N PHE A 165 -2.95 7.97 9.83
CA PHE A 165 -1.97 7.42 10.77
C PHE A 165 -2.63 6.48 11.78
N ALA A 166 -1.83 5.64 12.42
CA ALA A 166 -2.30 4.64 13.37
C ALA A 166 -2.96 5.22 14.63
N ASP A 167 -2.66 6.47 14.98
CA ASP A 167 -3.31 7.19 16.07
C ASP A 167 -4.65 7.82 15.67
N GLY A 168 -5.09 7.65 14.43
CA GLY A 168 -6.36 8.16 13.91
C GLY A 168 -6.27 9.55 13.26
N HIS A 169 -5.13 10.23 13.31
CA HIS A 169 -4.96 11.50 12.60
C HIS A 169 -4.87 11.29 11.10
N ALA A 170 -5.24 12.33 10.34
CA ALA A 170 -5.00 12.41 8.91
C ALA A 170 -4.25 13.68 8.57
N ARG A 171 -3.37 13.61 7.56
CA ARG A 171 -2.57 14.75 7.10
C ARG A 171 -2.38 14.69 5.60
N TRP A 172 -2.41 15.86 4.97
CA TRP A 172 -2.00 16.01 3.58
C TRP A 172 -0.49 16.21 3.48
N GLU A 173 0.15 15.51 2.54
CA GLU A 173 1.58 15.68 2.24
C GLU A 173 1.82 15.80 0.74
N ARG A 174 2.77 16.66 0.37
CA ARG A 174 3.33 16.72 -0.99
C ARG A 174 3.98 15.39 -1.33
N TRP A 175 3.86 14.93 -2.58
CA TRP A 175 4.32 13.60 -2.99
C TRP A 175 5.79 13.33 -2.67
N GLN A 176 6.64 14.35 -2.74
CA GLN A 176 8.08 14.27 -2.41
C GLN A 176 8.34 13.89 -0.94
N ARG A 177 7.40 14.23 -0.04
CA ARG A 177 7.47 13.96 1.41
C ARG A 177 6.79 12.66 1.81
N ILE A 178 6.07 12.00 0.90
CA ILE A 178 5.44 10.69 1.15
C ILE A 178 6.52 9.62 1.03
N LYS A 179 7.49 9.68 1.94
CA LYS A 179 8.73 8.93 1.91
C LYS A 179 8.93 8.23 3.24
N THR A 180 9.34 6.95 3.16
CA THR A 180 9.65 6.16 4.35
C THR A 180 10.78 6.81 5.15
N ARG A 181 10.64 6.89 6.47
CA ARG A 181 11.57 7.54 7.41
C ARG A 181 13.01 7.06 7.23
N ARG A 182 13.17 5.79 6.88
CA ARG A 182 14.49 5.20 6.74
C ARG A 182 15.23 5.74 5.51
N ALA A 183 14.54 6.25 4.50
CA ALA A 183 15.16 6.84 3.33
C ALA A 183 15.51 8.33 3.54
N PRO A 184 16.53 8.89 2.84
CA PRO A 184 17.00 10.27 3.06
C PRO A 184 15.91 11.33 2.96
N GLY A 185 15.62 12.03 4.06
CA GLY A 185 14.58 13.07 4.12
C GLY A 185 13.15 12.54 4.25
N GLY A 186 12.97 11.24 4.44
CA GLY A 186 11.68 10.67 4.82
C GLY A 186 11.37 10.91 6.30
N VAL A 187 10.08 10.91 6.63
CA VAL A 187 9.61 11.18 8.00
C VAL A 187 8.56 10.18 8.50
N TRP A 188 8.02 9.35 7.62
CA TRP A 188 6.89 8.47 7.91
C TRP A 188 7.29 7.01 7.99
N ASP A 189 6.74 6.28 8.96
CA ASP A 189 6.85 4.83 9.01
C ASP A 189 5.78 4.24 8.10
N PHE A 190 6.12 3.84 6.88
CA PHE A 190 5.17 3.12 6.02
C PHE A 190 5.43 1.61 6.05
N ILE A 191 6.70 1.20 6.09
CA ILE A 191 7.09 -0.20 5.89
C ILE A 191 7.45 -0.87 7.21
N CYS A 192 8.16 -0.17 8.07
CA CYS A 192 8.79 -0.73 9.27
C CYS A 192 8.60 0.23 10.46
N PRO A 193 7.39 0.35 11.02
CA PRO A 193 7.24 1.08 12.27
C PRO A 193 8.07 0.40 13.36
N ASP A 194 8.56 1.20 14.29
CA ASP A 194 9.23 0.66 15.46
C ASP A 194 8.17 -0.01 16.35
N VAL A 195 8.26 -1.34 16.49
CA VAL A 195 7.32 -2.17 17.27
C VAL A 195 7.98 -2.69 18.54
N ILE A 196 7.32 -2.51 19.69
CA ILE A 196 7.84 -2.89 21.01
C ILE A 196 7.90 -4.41 21.12
N GLY A 197 9.09 -4.94 21.48
CA GLY A 197 9.28 -6.34 21.86
C GLY A 197 9.08 -7.35 20.73
N ARG A 198 9.06 -6.91 19.46
CA ARG A 198 8.77 -7.77 18.31
C ARG A 198 9.78 -7.55 17.21
N THR A 199 10.22 -8.64 16.60
CA THR A 199 11.04 -8.60 15.38
C THR A 199 10.13 -8.69 14.18
N ILE A 200 10.22 -7.73 13.26
CA ILE A 200 9.51 -7.83 11.98
C ILE A 200 10.19 -8.95 11.16
N PRO A 201 9.47 -10.01 10.76
CA PRO A 201 10.06 -11.13 10.02
C PRO A 201 10.77 -10.65 8.75
N SER A 202 12.05 -10.96 8.60
CA SER A 202 12.84 -10.55 7.42
C SER A 202 12.43 -11.30 6.13
N TYR A 203 11.88 -12.52 6.27
CA TYR A 203 11.69 -13.50 5.19
C TYR A 203 10.60 -13.20 4.14
N GLY A 204 10.04 -12.00 4.17
CA GLY A 204 9.15 -11.48 3.11
C GLY A 204 9.30 -9.97 2.93
N TRP A 205 9.73 -9.27 3.98
CA TRP A 205 9.94 -7.82 3.96
C TRP A 205 11.30 -7.41 3.36
N GLN A 206 12.28 -8.31 3.35
CA GLN A 206 13.66 -8.04 2.90
C GLN A 206 14.14 -8.90 1.73
N SER A 207 13.50 -10.02 1.44
CA SER A 207 14.04 -11.00 0.50
C SER A 207 13.18 -11.08 -0.76
N TRP A 208 13.58 -10.38 -1.83
CA TRP A 208 13.91 -10.98 -3.15
C TRP A 208 13.98 -9.94 -4.31
N PRO A 209 14.93 -10.07 -5.28
CA PRO A 209 16.27 -10.66 -5.20
C PRO A 209 17.41 -9.66 -5.42
N ARG A 210 18.55 -9.95 -4.79
CA ARG A 210 19.89 -10.10 -5.40
C ARG A 210 20.12 -9.47 -6.79
N GLN A 211 19.86 -8.19 -6.94
CA GLN A 211 20.44 -7.35 -7.98
C GLN A 211 21.01 -6.14 -7.24
N VAL A 212 22.33 -6.15 -7.04
CA VAL A 212 23.19 -4.98 -6.83
C VAL A 212 22.47 -3.80 -6.12
N GLY A 213 22.37 -3.89 -4.80
CA GLY A 213 21.70 -2.88 -3.95
C GLY A 213 20.63 -3.53 -3.09
N LYS A 214 20.96 -3.80 -1.82
CA LYS A 214 19.95 -4.04 -0.78
C LYS A 214 18.97 -2.86 -0.80
N LEU A 215 17.76 -3.03 -0.30
CA LEU A 215 17.11 -1.86 0.29
C LEU A 215 18.08 -1.37 1.37
N ASP A 216 18.63 -0.17 1.24
CA ASP A 216 19.62 0.39 2.18
C ASP A 216 19.03 0.64 3.59
N PHE A 217 17.77 0.23 3.80
CA PHE A 217 16.93 0.59 4.91
C PHE A 217 16.27 -0.66 5.54
N PRO A 218 17.04 -1.54 6.20
CA PRO A 218 16.46 -2.69 6.90
C PRO A 218 15.40 -2.22 7.92
N CYS A 219 14.36 -3.03 8.17
CA CYS A 219 13.40 -2.81 9.27
C CYS A 219 14.05 -2.97 10.66
N SER A 220 15.19 -3.64 10.76
CA SER A 220 16.03 -3.65 11.96
C SER A 220 17.00 -2.47 11.93
N PRO A 221 17.51 -2.02 13.08
CA PRO A 221 18.78 -1.29 13.11
C PRO A 221 19.91 -2.08 12.42
#